data_AF-A0A078GYS7-F1
#
_entry.id   AF-A0A078GYS7-F1
#
_cell.length_a   1.000
_cell.length_b   1.000
_cell.length_c   1.000
_cell.angle_alpha   90.00
_cell.angle_beta   90.00
_cell.angle_gamma   90.00
#
_symmetry.space_group_name_H-M   'P 1'
#
loop_
_entity.id
_entity.type
_entity.pdbx_description
1 polymer ?
#
loop_
_entity_poly.entity_id
_entity_poly.type
_entity_poly.pdbx_seq_one_letter_code
_entity_poly.pdbx_strand_id
1 'polypeptide(L)'
;MFQGNDLKNPRATTKVRIGLLLNRSKMVRLTIMDNVSAQFRDLHSMTVMKYKVVIITSINPRVFKGKLILATTPATRFYCDSTIDLIQSFVRRNKVSNHS
;
A
#
# COMPACT_ATOMS: atom_id res chain seq x y z
N MET A 1 5.81 3.16 6.78
CA MET A 1 7.00 2.29 6.91
C MET A 1 7.01 1.33 5.73
N PHE A 2 8.10 1.29 4.95
CA PHE A 2 8.31 0.41 3.78
C PHE A 2 9.58 -0.41 4.07
N GLN A 3 9.47 -1.74 4.08
CA GLN A 3 10.55 -2.65 4.47
C GLN A 3 10.61 -3.85 3.54
N GLY A 4 11.82 -4.35 3.26
CA GLY A 4 12.05 -5.52 2.43
C GLY A 4 13.47 -5.52 1.87
N ASN A 5 13.81 -6.56 1.14
CA ASN A 5 15.09 -6.64 0.43
C ASN A 5 14.97 -5.95 -0.94
N ASP A 6 16.11 -5.61 -1.56
CA ASP A 6 16.18 -5.10 -2.93
C ASP A 6 15.28 -3.88 -3.20
N LEU A 7 15.07 -3.00 -2.21
CA LEU A 7 14.12 -1.88 -2.27
C LEU A 7 14.36 -0.91 -3.44
N LYS A 8 15.59 -0.90 -3.97
CA LYS A 8 15.99 -0.08 -5.12
C LYS A 8 15.77 -0.79 -6.47
N ASN A 9 15.47 -2.08 -6.49
CA ASN A 9 15.19 -2.84 -7.71
C ASN A 9 13.66 -2.92 -7.93
N PRO A 10 13.11 -2.21 -8.93
CA PRO A 10 11.67 -2.20 -9.18
C PRO A 10 11.12 -3.54 -9.66
N ARG A 11 11.96 -4.42 -10.22
CA ARG A 11 11.55 -5.74 -10.73
C ARG A 11 11.67 -6.86 -9.70
N ALA A 12 12.17 -6.57 -8.49
CA ALA A 12 12.33 -7.58 -7.46
C ALA A 12 10.97 -8.12 -6.99
N THR A 13 10.84 -9.44 -6.98
CA THR A 13 9.67 -10.16 -6.45
C THR A 13 9.81 -10.49 -4.97
N THR A 14 10.92 -10.07 -4.34
CA THR A 14 11.19 -10.34 -2.92
C THR A 14 10.17 -9.66 -2.03
N LYS A 15 9.82 -10.34 -0.94
CA LYS A 15 8.79 -9.92 0.01
C LYS A 15 9.01 -8.48 0.50
N VAL A 16 7.93 -7.70 0.48
CA VAL A 16 7.84 -6.36 1.03
C VAL A 16 6.82 -6.33 2.16
N ARG A 17 7.06 -5.47 3.15
CA ARG A 17 6.08 -5.13 4.19
C ARG A 17 5.86 -3.64 4.21
N ILE A 18 4.59 -3.25 4.17
CA ILE A 18 4.19 -1.85 4.26
C ILE A 18 3.26 -1.63 5.46
N GLY A 19 3.43 -0.49 6.12
CA GLY A 19 2.48 0.00 7.11
C GLY A 19 1.44 0.89 6.44
N LEU A 20 0.18 0.50 6.53
CA LEU A 20 -0.98 1.26 6.06
C LEU A 20 -1.60 2.00 7.25
N LEU A 21 -1.75 3.30 7.13
CA LEU A 21 -2.48 4.10 8.11
C LEU A 21 -3.97 4.07 7.75
N LEU A 22 -4.75 3.36 8.56
CA LEU A 22 -6.20 3.41 8.50
C LEU A 22 -6.71 4.56 9.40
N ASN A 23 -7.94 4.98 9.15
CA ASN A 23 -8.62 6.12 9.81
C ASN A 23 -8.25 6.24 11.31
N ARG A 24 -7.90 7.47 11.74
CA ARG A 24 -7.55 7.82 13.14
C ARG A 24 -6.43 6.97 13.77
N SER A 25 -5.26 6.93 13.13
CA SER A 25 -3.98 6.46 13.71
C SER A 25 -3.77 4.95 13.82
N LYS A 26 -4.69 4.10 13.33
CA LYS A 26 -4.47 2.65 13.35
C LYS A 26 -3.56 2.21 12.21
N MET A 27 -2.37 1.73 12.53
CA MET A 27 -1.47 1.14 11.54
C MET A 27 -1.72 -0.36 11.36
N VAL A 28 -1.95 -0.79 10.13
CA VAL A 28 -2.06 -2.21 9.77
C VAL A 28 -0.91 -2.59 8.85
N ARG A 29 -0.36 -3.80 9.04
CA ARG A 29 0.75 -4.30 8.20
C ARG A 29 0.19 -5.07 7.03
N LEU A 30 0.62 -4.72 5.82
CA LEU A 30 0.42 -5.47 4.59
C LEU A 30 1.73 -6.13 4.18
N THR A 31 1.69 -7.44 3.97
CA THR A 31 2.77 -8.23 3.36
C THR A 31 2.48 -8.40 1.87
N ILE A 32 3.43 -8.04 1.02
CA ILE A 32 3.37 -8.12 -0.43
C ILE A 32 4.43 -9.10 -0.90
N MET A 33 4.06 -10.03 -1.78
CA MET A 33 4.96 -11.08 -2.27
C MET A 33 4.84 -11.24 -3.79
N ASP A 34 5.80 -11.98 -4.36
CA ASP A 34 5.82 -12.44 -5.74
C ASP A 34 5.68 -11.28 -6.75
N ASN A 35 4.98 -11.51 -7.86
CA ASN A 35 4.79 -10.52 -8.92
C ASN A 35 4.11 -9.23 -8.42
N VAL A 36 3.28 -9.33 -7.38
CA VAL A 36 2.61 -8.17 -6.77
C VAL A 36 3.63 -7.25 -6.08
N SER A 37 4.76 -7.80 -5.61
CA SER A 37 5.86 -7.01 -5.05
C SER A 37 6.53 -6.14 -6.11
N ALA A 38 6.80 -6.71 -7.29
CA ALA A 38 7.37 -5.94 -8.41
C ALA A 38 6.41 -4.84 -8.86
N GLN A 39 5.12 -5.14 -9.01
CA GLN A 39 4.09 -4.14 -9.34
C GLN A 39 4.03 -3.00 -8.33
N PHE A 40 4.09 -3.32 -7.03
CA PHE A 40 4.08 -2.30 -5.99
C PHE A 40 5.35 -1.43 -6.01
N ARG A 41 6.52 -2.03 -6.25
CA ARG A 41 7.79 -1.30 -6.32
C ARG A 41 7.84 -0.37 -7.52
N ASP A 42 7.37 -0.83 -8.67
CA ASP A 42 7.22 -0.02 -9.87
C ASP A 42 6.34 1.20 -9.57
N LEU A 43 5.14 0.97 -9.03
CA LEU A 43 4.20 2.01 -8.60
C LEU A 43 4.81 2.99 -7.56
N HIS A 44 5.65 2.50 -6.65
CA HIS A 44 6.32 3.32 -5.64
C HIS A 44 7.49 4.13 -6.24
N SER A 45 8.19 3.57 -7.22
CA SER A 45 9.34 4.21 -7.89
C SER A 45 8.92 5.27 -8.89
N MET A 46 7.80 5.03 -9.57
CA MET A 46 7.08 6.04 -10.30
C MET A 46 6.61 7.06 -9.27
N THR A 47 7.02 8.31 -9.41
CA THR A 47 6.64 9.44 -8.55
C THR A 47 5.12 9.65 -8.39
N VAL A 48 4.28 8.81 -9.02
CA VAL A 48 2.81 8.69 -8.87
C VAL A 48 2.37 8.48 -7.41
N MET A 49 3.22 7.92 -6.53
CA MET A 49 2.97 7.93 -5.07
C MET A 49 3.11 9.30 -4.40
N LYS A 50 3.24 10.40 -5.17
CA LYS A 50 3.03 11.78 -4.67
C LYS A 50 1.71 11.91 -3.89
N TYR A 51 0.72 11.08 -4.24
CA TYR A 51 -0.47 10.82 -3.43
C TYR A 51 -0.24 9.57 -2.57
N LYS A 52 0.06 9.76 -1.27
CA LYS A 52 0.33 8.66 -0.31
C LYS A 52 -0.89 7.80 0.05
N VAL A 53 -1.99 7.96 -0.67
CA VAL A 53 -3.25 7.24 -0.45
C VAL A 53 -3.42 6.25 -1.59
N VAL A 54 -3.64 4.99 -1.22
CA VAL A 54 -3.78 3.87 -2.14
C VAL A 54 -5.04 3.09 -1.80
N ILE A 55 -5.80 2.71 -2.81
CA ILE A 55 -6.84 1.69 -2.72
C ILE A 55 -6.22 0.36 -3.09
N ILE A 56 -6.47 -0.66 -2.27
CA ILE A 56 -5.92 -2.00 -2.45
C ILE A 56 -7.10 -2.98 -2.43
N THR A 57 -7.24 -3.77 -3.48
CA THR A 57 -8.32 -4.76 -3.62
C THR A 57 -7.78 -6.18 -3.51
N SER A 58 -8.68 -7.15 -3.31
CA SER A 58 -8.36 -8.59 -3.29
C SER A 58 -7.24 -8.94 -2.30
N ILE A 59 -7.33 -8.39 -1.09
CA ILE A 59 -6.42 -8.66 0.02
C ILE A 59 -6.92 -9.88 0.79
N ASN A 60 -5.99 -10.70 1.30
CA ASN A 60 -6.28 -11.75 2.26
C ASN A 60 -6.11 -11.22 3.70
N PRO A 61 -7.19 -10.89 4.43
CA PRO A 61 -7.11 -10.49 5.82
C PRO A 61 -6.97 -11.72 6.73
N ARG A 62 -6.07 -11.65 7.71
CA ARG A 62 -5.90 -12.69 8.73
C ARG A 62 -5.75 -12.06 10.11
N VAL A 63 -6.33 -12.68 11.12
CA VAL A 63 -6.08 -12.32 12.52
C VAL A 63 -5.10 -13.33 13.10
N PHE A 64 -3.96 -12.85 13.60
CA PHE A 64 -2.97 -13.68 14.25
C PHE A 64 -2.59 -13.08 15.60
N LYS A 65 -2.78 -13.84 16.69
CA LYS A 65 -2.53 -13.37 18.07
C LYS A 65 -3.17 -12.00 18.37
N GLY A 66 -4.42 -11.83 17.96
CA GLY A 66 -5.19 -10.59 18.15
C GLY A 66 -4.79 -9.42 17.26
N LYS A 67 -3.87 -9.60 16.30
CA LYS A 67 -3.44 -8.55 15.36
C LYS A 67 -3.96 -8.83 13.96
N LEU A 68 -4.56 -7.82 13.34
CA LEU A 68 -4.91 -7.85 11.93
C LEU A 68 -3.63 -7.77 11.08
N ILE A 69 -3.45 -8.77 10.23
CA ILE A 69 -2.37 -8.86 9.24
C ILE A 69 -3.03 -8.98 7.88
N LEU A 70 -2.53 -8.22 6.93
CA LEU A 70 -2.97 -8.27 5.55
C LEU A 70 -1.89 -8.91 4.70
N ALA A 71 -2.29 -9.72 3.72
CA ALA A 71 -1.40 -10.27 2.70
C ALA A 71 -2.00 -10.09 1.31
N THR A 72 -1.17 -9.86 0.30
CA THR A 72 -1.62 -9.81 -1.09
C THR A 72 -1.99 -11.19 -1.61
N THR A 73 -2.82 -11.22 -2.65
CA THR A 73 -3.12 -12.38 -3.48
C THR A 73 -2.66 -12.11 -4.92
N PRO A 74 -2.58 -13.11 -5.80
CA PRO A 74 -2.31 -12.86 -7.23
C PRO A 74 -3.31 -11.92 -7.91
N ALA A 75 -4.53 -11.82 -7.37
CA ALA A 75 -5.59 -10.93 -7.84
C ALA A 75 -5.52 -9.52 -7.23
N THR A 76 -4.55 -9.23 -6.34
CA THR A 76 -4.40 -7.89 -5.75
C THR A 76 -4.15 -6.85 -6.83
N ARG A 77 -4.80 -5.70 -6.70
CA ARG A 77 -4.60 -4.50 -7.52
C ARG A 77 -4.41 -3.29 -6.61
N PHE A 78 -3.61 -2.34 -7.07
CA PHE A 78 -3.34 -1.06 -6.42
C PHE A 78 -3.86 0.08 -7.30
N TYR A 79 -4.54 1.05 -6.70
CA TYR A 79 -5.04 2.24 -7.37
C TYR A 79 -4.62 3.48 -6.60
N CYS A 80 -3.96 4.42 -7.26
CA CYS A 80 -3.42 5.67 -6.68
C CYS A 80 -3.94 6.93 -7.39
N ASP A 81 -5.08 6.83 -8.07
CA ASP A 81 -5.64 7.91 -8.87
C ASP A 81 -6.43 8.90 -7.99
N SER A 82 -5.97 10.16 -7.96
CA SER A 82 -6.58 11.24 -7.17
C SER A 82 -7.97 11.66 -7.66
N THR A 83 -8.38 11.24 -8.86
CA THR A 83 -9.75 11.44 -9.37
C THR A 83 -10.76 10.51 -8.69
N ILE A 84 -10.33 9.45 -8.01
CA ILE A 84 -11.23 8.54 -7.30
C ILE A 84 -11.80 9.22 -6.05
N ASP A 85 -13.12 9.33 -5.96
CA ASP A 85 -13.85 9.99 -4.86
C ASP A 85 -13.46 9.50 -3.47
N LEU A 86 -13.21 8.20 -3.33
CA LEU A 86 -12.80 7.59 -2.06
C LEU A 86 -11.43 8.09 -1.60
N ILE A 87 -10.49 8.27 -2.54
CA ILE A 87 -9.16 8.83 -2.27
C ILE A 87 -9.30 10.28 -1.86
N GLN A 88 -10.06 11.09 -2.60
CA GLN A 88 -10.31 12.50 -2.26
C GLN A 88 -10.94 12.64 -0.87
N SER A 89 -11.96 11.83 -0.57
CA SER A 89 -12.64 11.81 0.72
C SER A 89 -11.70 11.42 1.86
N PHE A 90 -10.80 10.46 1.62
CA PHE A 90 -9.79 10.07 2.62
C PHE A 90 -8.78 11.20 2.88
N VAL A 91 -8.26 11.84 1.82
CA VAL A 91 -7.33 12.98 1.92
C VAL A 91 -7.97 14.14 2.69
N ARG A 92 -9.18 14.56 2.32
CA ARG A 92 -9.93 15.64 2.98
C ARG A 92 -10.12 15.37 4.48
N ARG A 93 -10.59 14.17 4.84
CA ARG A 93 -10.85 13.80 6.25
C ARG A 93 -9.59 13.73 7.10
N ASN A 94 -8.48 13.26 6.54
CA ASN A 94 -7.26 13.03 7.30
C ASN A 94 -6.22 14.15 7.16
N LYS A 95 -6.55 15.25 6.46
CA LYS A 95 -5.65 16.38 6.20
C LYS A 95 -4.27 15.92 5.71
N VAL A 96 -4.22 14.90 4.86
CA VAL A 96 -2.96 14.39 4.31
C VAL A 96 -2.32 15.51 3.51
N SER A 97 -1.17 16.00 3.97
CA SER A 97 -0.44 17.10 3.31
C SER A 97 0.05 16.63 1.94
N ASN A 98 -0.59 17.11 0.89
CA ASN A 98 -0.05 17.06 -0.47
C ASN A 98 1.09 18.07 -0.53
N HIS A 99 2.32 17.64 -0.31
CA HIS A 99 3.47 18.47 -0.71
C HIS A 99 3.70 18.22 -2.20
N SER A 100 3.26 19.19 -2.99
CA SER A 100 3.53 19.33 -4.41
C SER A 100 5.02 19.51 -4.67
#